data_AF-A0AAD1SSG7-F1
#
_entry.id   AF-A0AAD1SSG7-F1
#
_cell.length_a   1.000
_cell.length_b   1.000
_cell.length_c   1.000
_cell.angle_alpha   90.00
_cell.angle_beta   90.00
_cell.angle_gamma   90.00
#
_symmetry.space_group_name_H-M   'P 1'
#
loop_
_entity.id
_entity.type
_entity.pdbx_description
1 polymer ?
#
loop_
_entity_poly.entity_id
_entity_poly.type
_entity_poly.pdbx_seq_one_letter_code
_entity_poly.pdbx_strand_id
1 'polypeptide(L)'
;MLEHFILWLIICFIIYLFYKGKNKNYQQMNVSQMNSQQRKEFITSFSLSNCKHGNQGYKRVLLQLFGLLGNGKSSFINSCKFVLDGVYRQHAEARATDGGCTTRRVPYKLTDAIMMVDNRGCPTLSKYESGEILAQLEVTQTPSHYTFPGNLLPLSEEVEWCEDFAKNIDRLMDESKNPNYTDFIFPIYVHSVKNTIPKQEIEMYKELLNMARVLTGITPIIVLTHKSHGGLTAMRTTFQDMGFDKIFTIENYTENDHQRILGKHEEIQKLLCQVLKNVDFCMEKERNREHERGERMKFVIKYIKDADDEKKKREYEEKMESLGNLRPHLLYRQFQAADRHEGSNRKGTVVGDESTCAIM
;
A
#
# COMPACT_ATOMS: atom_id res chain seq x y z
N MET A 1 -20.25 17.14 46.11
CA MET A 1 -20.18 16.76 44.68
C MET A 1 -19.08 17.49 43.92
N LEU A 2 -18.94 18.81 44.06
CA LEU A 2 -17.93 19.59 43.31
C LEU A 2 -16.47 19.17 43.61
N GLU A 3 -16.14 18.91 44.88
CA GLU A 3 -14.78 18.50 45.29
C GLU A 3 -14.35 17.15 44.70
N HIS A 4 -15.26 16.18 44.62
CA HIS A 4 -15.00 14.89 43.97
C HIS A 4 -14.81 15.02 42.46
N PHE A 5 -15.53 15.93 41.81
CA PHE A 5 -15.38 16.19 40.38
C PHE A 5 -14.02 16.84 40.07
N ILE A 6 -13.59 17.81 40.89
CA ILE A 6 -12.28 18.46 40.75
C ILE A 6 -11.15 17.44 40.97
N LEU A 7 -11.24 16.60 42.01
CA LEU A 7 -10.24 15.56 42.26
C LEU A 7 -10.14 14.57 41.10
N TRP A 8 -11.28 14.18 40.51
CA TRP A 8 -11.31 13.31 39.34
C TRP A 8 -10.62 13.95 38.12
N LEU A 9 -10.89 15.24 37.84
CA LEU A 9 -10.22 15.98 36.77
C LEU A 9 -8.70 16.08 36.98
N ILE A 10 -8.25 16.31 38.21
CA ILE A 10 -6.82 16.38 38.54
C ILE A 10 -6.16 15.01 38.29
N ILE A 11 -6.79 13.91 38.72
CA ILE A 11 -6.28 12.56 38.48
C ILE A 11 -6.21 12.28 36.97
N CYS A 12 -7.27 12.58 36.21
CA CYS A 12 -7.26 12.45 34.75
C CYS A 12 -6.16 13.28 34.08
N PHE A 13 -5.92 14.50 34.56
CA PHE A 13 -4.87 15.38 34.03
C PHE A 13 -3.46 14.86 34.35
N ILE A 14 -3.21 14.38 35.58
CA ILE A 14 -1.92 13.77 35.96
C ILE A 14 -1.66 12.50 35.13
N ILE A 15 -2.68 11.63 34.97
CA ILE A 15 -2.59 10.45 34.11
C ILE A 15 -2.27 10.89 32.67
N TYR A 16 -2.98 11.87 32.14
CA TYR A 16 -2.74 12.42 30.80
C TYR A 16 -1.30 12.93 30.63
N LEU A 17 -0.80 13.72 31.57
CA LEU A 17 0.58 14.23 31.53
C LEU A 17 1.61 13.10 31.62
N PHE A 18 1.38 12.09 32.46
CA PHE A 18 2.27 10.93 32.57
C PHE A 18 2.32 10.11 31.26
N TYR A 19 1.16 9.86 30.65
CA TYR A 19 1.07 9.19 29.35
C TYR A 19 1.74 10.01 28.23
N LYS A 20 1.51 11.33 28.20
CA LYS A 20 2.11 12.24 27.22
C LYS A 20 3.64 12.31 27.36
N GLY A 21 4.14 12.33 28.60
CA GLY A 21 5.57 12.33 28.90
C GLY A 21 6.27 11.04 28.47
N LYS A 22 5.68 9.87 28.75
CA LYS A 22 6.22 8.57 28.31
C LYS A 22 6.35 8.46 26.79
N ASN A 23 5.36 8.93 26.04
CA ASN A 23 5.34 8.79 24.58
C ASN A 23 6.51 9.57 23.91
N LYS A 24 6.82 10.76 24.44
CA LYS A 24 7.99 11.55 23.96
C LYS A 24 9.33 10.86 24.23
N ASN A 25 9.47 10.14 25.35
CA ASN A 25 10.70 9.43 25.66
C ASN A 25 10.96 8.27 24.68
N TYR A 26 9.91 7.55 24.25
CA TYR A 26 10.08 6.47 23.28
C TYR A 26 10.41 6.96 21.87
N GLN A 27 9.93 8.14 21.46
CA GLN A 27 10.26 8.72 20.15
C GLN A 27 11.76 8.97 19.99
N GLN A 28 12.47 9.28 21.08
CA GLN A 28 13.91 9.57 21.06
C GLN A 28 14.81 8.34 21.23
N MET A 29 14.32 7.26 21.87
CA MET A 29 15.10 6.04 22.08
C MET A 29 15.37 5.30 20.78
N ASN A 30 16.53 4.67 20.58
CA ASN A 30 16.76 3.79 19.43
C ASN A 30 15.92 2.49 19.59
N VAL A 31 15.40 1.92 18.48
CA VAL A 31 14.57 0.70 18.53
C VAL A 31 15.35 -0.47 19.16
N SER A 32 16.66 -0.52 18.92
CA SER A 32 17.56 -1.53 19.49
C SER A 32 17.69 -1.46 21.01
N GLN A 33 17.40 -0.31 21.63
CA GLN A 33 17.50 -0.10 23.08
C GLN A 33 16.20 -0.43 23.82
N MET A 34 15.07 -0.49 23.11
CA MET A 34 13.78 -0.82 23.71
C MET A 34 13.69 -2.32 24.00
N ASN A 35 13.25 -2.71 25.17
CA ASN A 35 12.86 -4.10 25.45
C ASN A 35 11.49 -4.44 24.82
N SER A 36 11.10 -5.71 24.87
CA SER A 36 9.84 -6.19 24.25
C SER A 36 8.58 -5.46 24.75
N GLN A 37 8.50 -5.19 26.04
CA GLN A 37 7.36 -4.50 26.64
C GLN A 37 7.32 -3.03 26.20
N GLN A 38 8.47 -2.34 26.22
CA GLN A 38 8.58 -0.96 25.75
C GLN A 38 8.20 -0.81 24.26
N ARG A 39 8.59 -1.77 23.41
CA ARG A 39 8.18 -1.78 22.00
C ARG A 39 6.68 -1.95 21.85
N LYS A 40 6.08 -2.89 22.59
CA LYS A 40 4.62 -3.09 22.58
C LYS A 40 3.88 -1.83 23.03
N GLU A 41 4.33 -1.19 24.11
CA GLU A 41 3.77 0.07 24.61
C GLU A 41 3.91 1.19 23.59
N PHE A 42 5.08 1.34 22.95
CA PHE A 42 5.28 2.33 21.89
C PHE A 42 4.31 2.11 20.71
N ILE A 43 4.18 0.87 20.22
CA ILE A 43 3.28 0.55 19.10
C ILE A 43 1.82 0.81 19.47
N THR A 44 1.38 0.34 20.64
CA THR A 44 -0.03 0.44 21.08
C THR A 44 -0.45 1.85 21.46
N SER A 45 0.48 2.67 21.94
CA SER A 45 0.24 4.08 22.31
C SER A 45 0.57 5.08 21.19
N PHE A 46 1.02 4.59 20.02
CA PHE A 46 1.33 5.45 18.89
C PHE A 46 0.08 6.22 18.42
N SER A 47 0.26 7.51 18.16
CA SER A 47 -0.77 8.38 17.60
C SER A 47 -0.13 9.43 16.72
N LEU A 48 -0.73 9.71 15.57
CA LEU A 48 -0.29 10.77 14.67
C LEU A 48 -0.35 12.15 15.34
N SER A 49 -1.24 12.35 16.32
CA SER A 49 -1.32 13.60 17.10
C SER A 49 -0.07 13.84 17.95
N ASN A 50 0.73 12.81 18.21
CA ASN A 50 1.98 12.92 18.95
C ASN A 50 3.19 13.17 18.04
N CYS A 51 3.01 13.21 16.72
CA CYS A 51 4.07 13.59 15.79
C CYS A 51 4.44 15.08 15.95
N LYS A 52 5.64 15.44 15.50
CA LYS A 52 6.23 16.79 15.70
C LYS A 52 5.32 17.95 15.28
N HIS A 53 4.63 17.83 14.14
CA HIS A 53 3.67 18.81 13.64
C HIS A 53 2.21 18.34 13.81
N GLY A 54 1.96 17.50 14.81
CA GLY A 54 0.67 16.87 15.03
C GLY A 54 0.27 15.94 13.89
N ASN A 55 -1.03 15.67 13.78
CA ASN A 55 -1.54 14.69 12.84
C ASN A 55 -1.64 15.19 11.39
N GLN A 56 -1.45 16.49 11.14
CA GLN A 56 -1.59 17.15 9.83
C GLN A 56 -2.87 16.77 9.06
N GLY A 57 -3.95 16.49 9.80
CA GLY A 57 -5.24 16.04 9.25
C GLY A 57 -5.32 14.55 8.88
N TYR A 58 -4.24 13.78 9.03
CA TYR A 58 -4.29 12.32 8.98
C TYR A 58 -4.94 11.76 10.25
N LYS A 59 -5.77 10.73 10.10
CA LYS A 59 -6.50 10.05 11.17
C LYS A 59 -5.83 8.75 11.59
N ARG A 60 -5.16 8.06 10.65
CA ARG A 60 -4.52 6.77 10.89
C ARG A 60 -3.42 6.48 9.85
N VAL A 61 -2.62 5.46 10.14
CA VAL A 61 -1.58 4.92 9.28
C VAL A 61 -2.08 3.62 8.64
N LEU A 62 -1.96 3.51 7.31
CA LEU A 62 -2.20 2.30 6.55
C LEU A 62 -0.86 1.66 6.16
N LEU A 63 -0.54 0.54 6.79
CA LEU A 63 0.58 -0.30 6.44
C LEU A 63 0.17 -1.18 5.26
N GLN A 64 0.47 -0.72 4.05
CA GLN A 64 0.05 -1.39 2.83
C GLN A 64 1.05 -2.49 2.47
N LEU A 65 0.64 -3.74 2.67
CA LEU A 65 1.45 -4.90 2.31
C LEU A 65 1.26 -5.21 0.83
N PHE A 66 2.32 -5.16 0.03
CA PHE A 66 2.27 -5.53 -1.39
C PHE A 66 3.40 -6.51 -1.75
N GLY A 67 3.24 -7.20 -2.87
CA GLY A 67 4.15 -8.24 -3.35
C GLY A 67 3.39 -9.44 -3.93
N LEU A 68 4.14 -10.40 -4.49
CA LEU A 68 3.58 -11.55 -5.19
C LEU A 68 2.64 -12.41 -4.33
N LEU A 69 1.80 -13.19 -5.02
CA LEU A 69 1.03 -14.28 -4.40
C LEU A 69 1.97 -15.29 -3.73
N GLY A 70 1.53 -15.87 -2.61
CA GLY A 70 2.33 -16.84 -1.86
C GLY A 70 3.50 -16.27 -1.05
N ASN A 71 3.80 -14.97 -1.12
CA ASN A 71 4.90 -14.37 -0.36
C ASN A 71 4.65 -14.24 1.16
N GLY A 72 3.48 -14.63 1.65
CA GLY A 72 3.16 -14.67 3.08
C GLY A 72 2.67 -13.35 3.69
N LYS A 73 2.03 -12.47 2.89
CA LYS A 73 1.42 -11.21 3.36
C LYS A 73 0.36 -11.45 4.45
N SER A 74 -0.62 -12.30 4.17
CA SER A 74 -1.72 -12.63 5.11
C SER A 74 -1.20 -13.30 6.39
N SER A 75 -0.22 -14.21 6.28
CA SER A 75 0.46 -14.81 7.45
C SER A 75 1.23 -13.77 8.27
N PHE A 76 1.84 -12.79 7.60
CA PHE A 76 2.53 -11.69 8.28
C PHE A 76 1.55 -10.81 9.06
N ILE A 77 0.36 -10.53 8.54
CA ILE A 77 -0.72 -9.82 9.27
C ILE A 77 -1.12 -10.58 10.53
N ASN A 78 -1.39 -11.88 10.41
CA ASN A 78 -1.73 -12.72 11.56
C ASN A 78 -0.63 -12.70 12.62
N SER A 79 0.63 -12.70 12.18
CA SER A 79 1.80 -12.63 13.06
C SER A 79 1.89 -11.27 13.78
N CYS A 80 1.68 -10.16 13.08
CA CYS A 80 1.63 -8.83 13.69
C CYS A 80 0.50 -8.73 14.72
N LYS A 81 -0.70 -9.23 14.40
CA LYS A 81 -1.82 -9.25 15.35
C LYS A 81 -1.51 -10.10 16.57
N PHE A 82 -1.01 -11.32 16.38
CA PHE A 82 -0.63 -12.19 17.50
C PHE A 82 0.41 -11.54 18.42
N VAL A 83 1.38 -10.83 17.85
CA VAL A 83 2.42 -10.14 18.62
C VAL A 83 1.84 -9.05 19.53
N LEU A 84 0.79 -8.37 19.10
CA LEU A 84 0.14 -7.31 19.88
C LEU A 84 -0.95 -7.86 20.82
N ASP A 85 -1.80 -8.75 20.31
CA ASP A 85 -2.97 -9.27 21.01
C ASP A 85 -2.59 -10.36 22.04
N GLY A 86 -1.47 -11.06 21.80
CA GLY A 86 -0.97 -12.14 22.67
C GLY A 86 -1.69 -13.49 22.50
N VAL A 87 -2.73 -13.56 21.67
CA VAL A 87 -3.47 -14.78 21.34
C VAL A 87 -3.48 -14.96 19.82
N TYR A 88 -3.04 -16.12 19.34
CA TYR A 88 -3.00 -16.39 17.91
C TYR A 88 -4.40 -16.66 17.40
N ARG A 89 -4.77 -16.00 16.30
CA ARG A 89 -6.00 -16.22 15.54
C ARG A 89 -5.70 -16.01 14.07
N GLN A 90 -6.33 -16.82 13.22
CA GLN A 90 -6.28 -16.62 11.79
C GLN A 90 -7.30 -15.53 11.41
N HIS A 91 -6.82 -14.29 11.29
CA HIS A 91 -7.64 -13.16 10.86
C HIS A 91 -7.66 -13.03 9.35
N ALA A 92 -6.49 -13.13 8.73
CA ALA A 92 -6.31 -13.13 7.29
C ALA A 92 -6.17 -14.56 6.78
N GLU A 93 -6.92 -14.90 5.73
CA GLU A 93 -6.85 -16.21 5.10
C GLU A 93 -5.48 -16.40 4.45
N ALA A 94 -4.75 -17.41 4.92
CA ALA A 94 -3.37 -17.69 4.53
C ALA A 94 -3.27 -19.04 3.82
N ARG A 95 -4.22 -19.35 2.93
CA ARG A 95 -4.25 -20.61 2.18
C ARG A 95 -3.45 -20.49 0.89
N ALA A 96 -2.65 -21.51 0.60
CA ALA A 96 -2.04 -21.72 -0.71
C ALA A 96 -3.12 -22.29 -1.64
N THR A 97 -3.85 -21.42 -2.33
CA THR A 97 -4.72 -21.82 -3.42
C THR A 97 -4.11 -21.35 -4.74
N ASP A 98 -4.16 -22.19 -5.76
CA ASP A 98 -3.55 -21.96 -7.08
C ASP A 98 -4.11 -20.73 -7.82
N GLY A 99 -5.17 -20.08 -7.29
CA GLY A 99 -5.77 -18.86 -7.82
C GLY A 99 -5.56 -17.59 -6.99
N GLY A 100 -4.86 -17.66 -5.85
CA GLY A 100 -4.70 -16.54 -4.91
C GLY A 100 -5.97 -16.27 -4.07
N CYS A 101 -5.89 -16.49 -2.76
CA CYS A 101 -7.01 -16.32 -1.84
C CYS A 101 -7.48 -14.86 -1.70
N THR A 102 -6.56 -13.90 -1.88
CA THR A 102 -6.84 -12.47 -1.68
C THR A 102 -7.36 -11.83 -2.97
N THR A 103 -8.66 -11.95 -3.24
CA THR A 103 -9.34 -11.18 -4.30
C THR A 103 -9.73 -9.76 -3.84
N ARG A 104 -9.65 -9.49 -2.54
CA ARG A 104 -10.10 -8.26 -1.88
C ARG A 104 -8.98 -7.56 -1.13
N ARG A 105 -9.04 -6.24 -1.06
CA ARG A 105 -8.14 -5.47 -0.19
C ARG A 105 -8.67 -5.43 1.22
N VAL A 106 -8.18 -6.28 2.10
CA VAL A 106 -8.78 -6.39 3.44
C VAL A 106 -7.96 -5.59 4.46
N PRO A 107 -8.55 -4.57 5.12
CA PRO A 107 -7.91 -3.88 6.22
C PRO A 107 -8.06 -4.66 7.54
N TYR A 108 -6.97 -4.76 8.29
CA TYR A 108 -6.90 -5.39 9.60
C TYR A 108 -6.39 -4.38 10.62
N LYS A 109 -7.24 -4.08 11.60
CA LYS A 109 -6.88 -3.18 12.70
C LYS A 109 -5.79 -3.81 13.57
N LEU A 110 -4.67 -3.09 13.73
CA LEU A 110 -3.63 -3.41 14.72
C LEU A 110 -3.83 -2.61 16.00
N THR A 111 -4.06 -1.30 15.87
CA THR A 111 -4.34 -0.37 16.97
C THR A 111 -5.38 0.64 16.50
N ASP A 112 -5.77 1.61 17.35
CA ASP A 112 -6.68 2.69 16.93
C ASP A 112 -6.08 3.58 15.83
N ALA A 113 -4.76 3.74 15.81
CA ALA A 113 -4.06 4.58 14.84
C ALA A 113 -3.45 3.81 13.66
N ILE A 114 -3.40 2.47 13.71
CA ILE A 114 -2.64 1.65 12.76
C ILE A 114 -3.52 0.54 12.20
N MET A 115 -3.59 0.45 10.87
CA MET A 115 -4.17 -0.68 10.16
C MET A 115 -3.17 -1.29 9.20
N MET A 116 -3.16 -2.61 9.09
CA MET A 116 -2.48 -3.31 8.00
C MET A 116 -3.47 -3.59 6.89
N VAL A 117 -3.05 -3.40 5.64
CA VAL A 117 -3.88 -3.70 4.47
C VAL A 117 -3.22 -4.84 3.71
N ASP A 118 -3.93 -5.94 3.56
CA ASP A 118 -3.55 -7.01 2.65
C ASP A 118 -3.94 -6.58 1.24
N ASN A 119 -2.99 -6.02 0.48
CA ASN A 119 -3.25 -5.74 -0.93
C ASN A 119 -3.28 -7.05 -1.71
N ARG A 120 -4.09 -7.07 -2.76
CA ARG A 120 -4.17 -8.22 -3.67
C ARG A 120 -2.78 -8.49 -4.22
N GLY A 121 -2.31 -9.72 -4.02
CA GLY A 121 -1.04 -10.14 -4.61
C GLY A 121 -1.19 -10.30 -6.11
N CYS A 122 -0.14 -9.95 -6.85
CA CYS A 122 -0.04 -10.24 -8.26
C CYS A 122 0.62 -11.62 -8.48
N PRO A 123 0.16 -12.40 -9.46
CA PRO A 123 0.82 -13.64 -9.86
C PRO A 123 2.19 -13.38 -10.52
N THR A 124 2.30 -12.32 -11.32
CA THR A 124 3.55 -11.88 -11.95
C THR A 124 3.81 -10.39 -11.69
N LEU A 125 4.91 -9.85 -12.22
CA LEU A 125 5.23 -8.41 -12.14
C LEU A 125 5.16 -7.75 -13.52
N SER A 126 4.17 -8.11 -14.34
CA SER A 126 3.94 -7.40 -15.60
C SER A 126 3.69 -5.90 -15.36
N LYS A 127 3.82 -5.09 -16.42
CA LYS A 127 3.53 -3.64 -16.33
C LYS A 127 2.09 -3.37 -15.87
N TYR A 128 1.12 -4.15 -16.31
CA TYR A 128 -0.28 -4.02 -15.87
C TYR A 128 -0.44 -4.34 -14.39
N GLU A 129 0.16 -5.44 -13.93
CA GLU A 129 0.08 -5.81 -12.51
C GLU A 129 0.79 -4.80 -11.61
N SER A 130 1.93 -4.30 -12.06
CA SER A 130 2.64 -3.20 -11.41
C SER A 130 1.77 -1.95 -11.34
N GLY A 131 1.04 -1.63 -12.40
CA GLY A 131 0.09 -0.51 -12.45
C GLY A 131 -1.01 -0.63 -11.41
N GLU A 132 -1.61 -1.81 -11.25
CA GLU A 132 -2.62 -2.04 -10.20
C GLU A 132 -2.01 -2.02 -8.80
N ILE A 133 -0.79 -2.52 -8.59
CA ILE A 133 -0.11 -2.41 -7.29
C ILE A 133 0.06 -0.94 -6.93
N LEU A 134 0.50 -0.12 -7.89
CA LEU A 134 0.65 1.32 -7.69
C LEU A 134 -0.71 2.00 -7.45
N ALA A 135 -1.77 1.60 -8.16
CA ALA A 135 -3.13 2.06 -7.89
C ALA A 135 -3.57 1.67 -6.47
N GLN A 136 -3.28 0.45 -6.01
CA GLN A 136 -3.57 0.01 -4.65
C GLN A 136 -2.84 0.87 -3.61
N LEU A 137 -1.59 1.24 -3.87
CA LEU A 137 -0.80 2.09 -2.99
C LEU A 137 -1.30 3.55 -2.90
N GLU A 138 -2.24 3.97 -3.74
CA GLU A 138 -2.84 5.30 -3.73
C GLU A 138 -4.23 5.33 -3.05
N VAL A 139 -4.76 6.51 -2.69
CA VAL A 139 -5.93 6.65 -1.80
C VAL A 139 -7.14 7.43 -2.40
N THR A 140 -8.38 6.91 -2.29
CA THR A 140 -9.69 7.53 -2.67
C THR A 140 -10.87 6.92 -1.87
N GLN A 141 -11.93 7.67 -1.54
CA GLN A 141 -13.11 7.05 -0.89
C GLN A 141 -13.95 6.31 -1.92
N THR A 142 -14.60 5.23 -1.50
CA THR A 142 -15.91 4.86 -2.05
C THR A 142 -17.02 5.60 -1.30
N PRO A 143 -18.04 6.12 -2.00
CA PRO A 143 -19.24 6.64 -1.35
C PRO A 143 -20.13 5.46 -0.94
N SER A 144 -20.08 5.03 0.31
CA SER A 144 -21.20 4.26 0.88
C SER A 144 -21.33 4.47 2.39
N HIS A 145 -22.57 4.35 2.87
CA HIS A 145 -23.07 4.67 4.21
C HIS A 145 -22.54 3.77 5.36
N TYR A 146 -21.39 3.13 5.23
CA TYR A 146 -20.77 2.36 6.32
C TYR A 146 -19.31 2.76 6.58
N THR A 147 -18.94 2.65 7.85
CA THR A 147 -17.95 3.45 8.56
C THR A 147 -16.49 3.07 8.31
N PHE A 148 -15.93 3.09 7.09
CA PHE A 148 -14.46 3.04 6.90
C PHE A 148 -13.99 3.77 5.62
N PRO A 149 -13.08 4.77 5.69
CA PRO A 149 -12.58 5.48 4.51
C PRO A 149 -11.54 4.64 3.74
N GLY A 150 -11.48 4.75 2.40
CA GLY A 150 -10.77 3.80 1.51
C GLY A 150 -9.70 4.41 0.61
N ASN A 151 -9.17 3.59 -0.31
CA ASN A 151 -8.03 3.83 -1.21
C ASN A 151 -8.44 3.91 -2.72
N LEU A 152 -7.52 4.21 -3.68
CA LEU A 152 -7.73 4.20 -5.17
C LEU A 152 -8.31 2.89 -5.73
N LEU A 153 -8.38 1.89 -4.86
CA LEU A 153 -9.31 0.79 -4.94
C LEU A 153 -9.91 0.63 -3.56
N PRO A 154 -11.23 0.52 -3.42
CA PRO A 154 -11.89 0.45 -2.14
C PRO A 154 -11.33 -0.63 -1.22
N LEU A 155 -11.29 -0.31 0.07
CA LEU A 155 -11.01 -1.31 1.09
C LEU A 155 -12.25 -2.20 1.26
N SER A 156 -12.00 -3.49 1.47
CA SER A 156 -13.00 -4.55 1.68
C SER A 156 -13.86 -4.90 0.45
N GLU A 157 -13.51 -4.37 -0.73
CA GLU A 157 -14.16 -4.69 -1.99
C GLU A 157 -13.28 -5.61 -2.85
N GLU A 158 -13.91 -6.32 -3.80
CA GLU A 158 -13.20 -7.14 -4.77
C GLU A 158 -12.42 -6.25 -5.74
N VAL A 159 -11.14 -6.56 -5.88
CA VAL A 159 -10.30 -5.95 -6.90
C VAL A 159 -10.37 -6.85 -8.11
N GLU A 160 -11.00 -6.39 -9.19
CA GLU A 160 -10.93 -7.07 -10.49
C GLU A 160 -9.65 -6.62 -11.21
N TRP A 161 -8.82 -7.57 -11.68
CA TRP A 161 -7.70 -7.23 -12.55
C TRP A 161 -8.28 -6.77 -13.88
N CYS A 162 -8.08 -5.50 -14.20
CA CYS A 162 -8.53 -4.94 -15.45
C CYS A 162 -7.32 -4.70 -16.35
N GLU A 163 -7.25 -5.40 -17.48
CA GLU A 163 -6.24 -5.13 -18.52
C GLU A 163 -6.69 -4.03 -19.51
N ASP A 164 -7.95 -3.61 -19.45
CA ASP A 164 -8.51 -2.57 -20.30
C ASP A 164 -8.16 -1.19 -19.74
N PHE A 165 -7.38 -0.43 -20.50
CA PHE A 165 -6.97 0.92 -20.13
C PHE A 165 -8.16 1.87 -19.92
N ALA A 166 -9.14 1.87 -20.82
CA ALA A 166 -10.28 2.78 -20.74
C ALA A 166 -11.12 2.50 -19.50
N LYS A 167 -11.44 1.21 -19.25
CA LYS A 167 -12.16 0.80 -18.03
C LYS A 167 -11.37 1.15 -16.77
N ASN A 168 -10.04 1.02 -16.78
CA ASN A 168 -9.20 1.45 -15.66
C ASN A 168 -9.25 2.95 -15.43
N ILE A 169 -9.08 3.78 -16.46
CA ILE A 169 -9.13 5.23 -16.32
C ILE A 169 -10.50 5.70 -15.84
N ASP A 170 -11.58 5.17 -16.40
CA ASP A 170 -12.94 5.53 -16.00
C ASP A 170 -13.16 5.21 -14.51
N ARG A 171 -12.72 4.03 -14.05
CA ARG A 171 -12.71 3.65 -12.62
C ARG A 171 -11.92 4.66 -11.77
N LEU A 172 -10.68 4.98 -12.15
CA LEU A 172 -9.84 5.92 -11.41
C LEU A 172 -10.44 7.34 -11.35
N MET A 173 -11.08 7.77 -12.44
CA MET A 173 -11.73 9.08 -12.53
C MET A 173 -13.00 9.16 -11.70
N ASP A 174 -13.82 8.10 -11.67
CA ASP A 174 -15.02 8.06 -10.83
C ASP A 174 -14.69 8.10 -9.34
N GLU A 175 -13.68 7.34 -8.93
CA GLU A 175 -13.18 7.36 -7.55
C GLU A 175 -12.53 8.70 -7.18
N SER A 176 -12.09 9.48 -8.18
CA SER A 176 -11.48 10.78 -7.93
C SER A 176 -12.47 11.84 -7.41
N LYS A 177 -13.78 11.61 -7.57
CA LYS A 177 -14.84 12.54 -7.21
C LYS A 177 -15.01 12.72 -5.70
N ASN A 178 -14.71 11.70 -4.89
CA ASN A 178 -14.82 11.74 -3.42
C ASN A 178 -13.53 11.23 -2.73
N PRO A 179 -12.46 12.04 -2.71
CA PRO A 179 -11.16 11.56 -2.24
C PRO A 179 -11.03 11.46 -0.71
N ASN A 180 -10.25 10.48 -0.24
CA ASN A 180 -9.85 10.34 1.17
C ASN A 180 -8.44 10.89 1.33
N TYR A 181 -8.31 11.93 2.13
CA TYR A 181 -7.01 12.54 2.45
C TYR A 181 -6.54 12.21 3.87
N THR A 182 -7.28 11.38 4.60
CA THR A 182 -7.07 11.21 6.03
C THR A 182 -6.19 10.02 6.37
N ASP A 183 -5.73 9.25 5.38
CA ASP A 183 -4.90 8.08 5.60
C ASP A 183 -3.44 8.33 5.23
N PHE A 184 -2.53 8.07 6.17
CA PHE A 184 -1.10 8.09 5.90
C PHE A 184 -0.67 6.73 5.37
N ILE A 185 -0.19 6.68 4.13
CA ILE A 185 0.22 5.42 3.49
C ILE A 185 1.67 5.10 3.82
N PHE A 186 1.92 3.86 4.25
CA PHE A 186 3.27 3.34 4.43
C PHE A 186 3.44 2.03 3.63
N PRO A 187 4.28 2.00 2.58
CA PRO A 187 4.47 0.81 1.77
C PRO A 187 5.37 -0.22 2.46
N ILE A 188 4.93 -1.48 2.50
CA ILE A 188 5.72 -2.62 2.96
C ILE A 188 5.72 -3.68 1.87
N TYR A 189 6.89 -3.99 1.33
CA TYR A 189 7.05 -5.05 0.35
C TYR A 189 7.33 -6.37 1.05
N VAL A 190 6.52 -7.40 0.77
CA VAL A 190 6.66 -8.73 1.38
C VAL A 190 7.13 -9.73 0.33
N HIS A 191 8.23 -10.41 0.63
CA HIS A 191 8.85 -11.41 -0.24
C HIS A 191 9.14 -12.70 0.51
N SER A 192 8.81 -13.86 -0.07
CA SER A 192 9.19 -15.15 0.51
C SER A 192 10.60 -15.52 0.08
N VAL A 193 11.49 -15.86 1.02
CA VAL A 193 12.84 -16.34 0.65
C VAL A 193 12.82 -17.66 -0.13
N LYS A 194 11.69 -18.40 -0.09
CA LYS A 194 11.50 -19.60 -0.93
C LYS A 194 11.44 -19.27 -2.42
N ASN A 195 11.06 -18.04 -2.76
CA ASN A 195 10.87 -17.59 -4.12
C ASN A 195 12.13 -16.83 -4.53
N THR A 196 13.00 -17.48 -5.32
CA THR A 196 14.15 -16.82 -5.90
C THR A 196 13.68 -15.81 -6.95
N ILE A 197 14.36 -14.66 -7.03
CA ILE A 197 14.12 -13.67 -8.08
C ILE A 197 15.05 -14.03 -9.24
N PRO A 198 14.53 -14.40 -10.42
CA PRO A 198 15.37 -14.63 -11.60
C PRO A 198 16.17 -13.37 -11.93
N LYS A 199 17.42 -13.53 -12.37
CA LYS A 199 18.29 -12.38 -12.69
C LYS A 199 17.67 -11.45 -13.73
N GLN A 200 16.89 -12.00 -14.66
CA GLN A 200 16.19 -11.24 -15.70
C GLN A 200 15.08 -10.34 -15.14
N GLU A 201 14.53 -10.67 -13.97
CA GLU A 201 13.43 -9.92 -13.35
C GLU A 201 13.92 -8.86 -12.34
N ILE A 202 15.19 -8.89 -11.93
CA ILE A 202 15.74 -8.00 -10.89
C ILE A 202 15.42 -6.52 -11.17
N GLU A 203 15.61 -6.07 -12.41
CA GLU A 203 15.33 -4.68 -12.79
C GLU A 203 13.84 -4.33 -12.68
N MET A 204 12.95 -5.29 -12.95
CA MET A 204 11.50 -5.10 -12.84
C MET A 204 11.05 -4.94 -11.37
N TYR A 205 11.60 -5.74 -10.45
CA TYR A 205 11.37 -5.56 -9.00
C TYR A 205 11.90 -4.21 -8.52
N LYS A 206 13.11 -3.85 -8.95
CA LYS A 206 13.75 -2.58 -8.60
C LYS A 206 12.93 -1.40 -9.12
N GLU A 207 12.41 -1.48 -10.34
CA GLU A 207 11.53 -0.46 -10.93
C GLU A 207 10.24 -0.32 -10.09
N LEU A 208 9.54 -1.42 -9.81
CA LEU A 208 8.31 -1.41 -9.00
C LEU A 208 8.52 -0.76 -7.63
N LEU A 209 9.57 -1.16 -6.92
CA LEU A 209 9.86 -0.62 -5.59
C LEU A 209 10.27 0.86 -5.64
N ASN A 210 10.98 1.28 -6.68
CA ASN A 210 11.30 2.69 -6.92
C ASN A 210 10.04 3.50 -7.24
N MET A 211 9.12 2.97 -8.03
CA MET A 211 7.84 3.62 -8.32
C MET A 211 6.98 3.73 -7.06
N ALA A 212 6.93 2.70 -6.21
CA ALA A 212 6.27 2.76 -4.91
C ALA A 212 6.86 3.86 -4.01
N ARG A 213 8.20 4.03 -4.04
CA ARG A 213 8.89 5.13 -3.35
C ARG A 213 8.54 6.50 -3.91
N VAL A 214 8.55 6.66 -5.24
CA VAL A 214 8.19 7.93 -5.91
C VAL A 214 6.74 8.29 -5.61
N LEU A 215 5.84 7.32 -5.70
CA LEU A 215 4.42 7.48 -5.45
C LEU A 215 4.18 7.90 -4.00
N THR A 216 4.63 7.13 -3.02
CA THR A 216 4.32 7.39 -1.60
C THR A 216 5.20 8.46 -0.95
N GLY A 217 6.35 8.77 -1.56
CA GLY A 217 7.43 9.56 -0.95
C GLY A 217 8.20 8.79 0.13
N ILE A 218 7.97 7.47 0.28
CA ILE A 218 8.53 6.64 1.35
C ILE A 218 9.21 5.42 0.73
N THR A 219 10.48 5.19 1.06
CA THR A 219 11.17 3.95 0.66
C THR A 219 10.48 2.75 1.32
N PRO A 220 9.97 1.77 0.54
CA PRO A 220 9.34 0.59 1.11
C PRO A 220 10.28 -0.16 2.05
N ILE A 221 9.73 -0.64 3.17
CA ILE A 221 10.43 -1.62 4.00
C ILE A 221 10.26 -2.99 3.37
N ILE A 222 11.37 -3.72 3.21
CA ILE A 222 11.36 -5.08 2.67
C ILE A 222 11.21 -6.07 3.83
N VAL A 223 10.25 -6.99 3.72
CA VAL A 223 10.01 -8.07 4.68
C VAL A 223 10.24 -9.40 3.98
N LEU A 224 11.30 -10.08 4.37
CA LEU A 224 11.64 -11.42 3.92
C LEU A 224 10.99 -12.44 4.86
N THR A 225 9.96 -13.14 4.38
CA THR A 225 9.26 -14.19 5.11
C THR A 225 9.94 -15.54 4.93
N HIS A 226 9.59 -16.51 5.79
CA HIS A 226 10.13 -17.87 5.77
C HIS A 226 11.65 -17.92 5.98
N LYS A 227 12.20 -17.05 6.85
CA LYS A 227 13.65 -16.87 7.06
C LYS A 227 14.43 -18.15 7.38
N SER A 228 13.76 -19.18 7.91
CA SER A 228 14.34 -20.50 8.18
C SER A 228 14.63 -21.33 6.93
N HIS A 229 14.08 -20.95 5.78
CA HIS A 229 14.40 -21.54 4.50
C HIS A 229 15.74 -20.98 4.01
N GLY A 230 16.56 -21.84 3.38
CA GLY A 230 17.85 -21.44 2.84
C GLY A 230 17.76 -20.29 1.83
N GLY A 231 18.87 -19.62 1.56
CA GLY A 231 18.93 -18.52 0.58
C GLY A 231 18.64 -17.12 1.14
N LEU A 232 18.39 -17.00 2.44
CA LEU A 232 18.16 -15.70 3.09
C LEU A 232 19.26 -14.67 2.80
N THR A 233 20.54 -15.06 2.92
CA THR A 233 21.68 -14.16 2.68
C THR A 233 21.67 -13.66 1.23
N ALA A 234 21.49 -14.57 0.26
CA ALA A 234 21.45 -14.21 -1.16
C ALA A 234 20.28 -13.26 -1.48
N MET A 235 19.11 -13.53 -0.91
CA MET A 235 17.93 -12.68 -1.10
C MET A 235 18.13 -11.30 -0.47
N ARG A 236 18.70 -11.24 0.74
CA ARG A 236 19.05 -9.97 1.39
C ARG A 236 20.05 -9.18 0.53
N THR A 237 21.11 -9.80 0.06
CA THR A 237 22.09 -9.16 -0.83
C THR A 237 21.43 -8.65 -2.10
N THR A 238 20.53 -9.43 -2.70
CA THR A 238 19.79 -9.02 -3.91
C THR A 238 19.02 -7.71 -3.69
N PHE A 239 18.25 -7.58 -2.59
CA PHE A 239 17.54 -6.33 -2.30
C PHE A 239 18.49 -5.18 -1.90
N GLN A 240 19.61 -5.47 -1.24
CA GLN A 240 20.63 -4.47 -0.94
C GLN A 240 21.27 -3.91 -2.20
N ASP A 241 21.59 -4.78 -3.17
CA ASP A 241 22.14 -4.40 -4.48
C ASP A 241 21.13 -3.59 -5.32
N MET A 242 19.83 -3.80 -5.09
CA MET A 242 18.77 -2.95 -5.64
C MET A 242 18.66 -1.57 -4.94
N GLY A 243 19.37 -1.36 -3.83
CA GLY A 243 19.41 -0.11 -3.08
C GLY A 243 18.49 -0.04 -1.85
N PHE A 244 17.95 -1.17 -1.38
CA PHE A 244 17.06 -1.22 -0.21
C PHE A 244 17.83 -1.65 1.05
N ASP A 245 17.94 -0.76 2.03
CA ASP A 245 18.69 -0.98 3.26
C ASP A 245 17.82 -1.48 4.43
N LYS A 246 16.53 -1.09 4.46
CA LYS A 246 15.57 -1.50 5.49
C LYS A 246 14.95 -2.86 5.16
N ILE A 247 15.70 -3.92 5.45
CA ILE A 247 15.29 -5.31 5.23
C ILE A 247 15.09 -6.02 6.57
N PHE A 248 13.88 -6.48 6.84
CA PHE A 248 13.54 -7.30 7.99
C PHE A 248 13.31 -8.75 7.56
N THR A 249 13.68 -9.68 8.43
CA THR A 249 13.55 -11.12 8.19
C THR A 249 12.65 -11.70 9.25
N ILE A 250 11.59 -12.37 8.84
CA ILE A 250 10.51 -12.80 9.73
C ILE A 250 10.18 -14.26 9.47
N GLU A 251 10.03 -15.01 10.55
CA GLU A 251 9.34 -16.29 10.51
C GLU A 251 7.91 -16.06 11.01
N ASN A 252 6.94 -16.23 10.13
CA ASN A 252 5.55 -15.98 10.46
C ASN A 252 5.03 -17.03 11.45
N TYR A 253 4.12 -16.62 12.32
CA TYR A 253 3.32 -17.54 13.11
C TYR A 253 2.21 -18.14 12.24
N THR A 254 2.02 -19.45 12.37
CA THR A 254 1.01 -20.21 11.64
C THR A 254 0.12 -20.97 12.62
N GLU A 255 -0.99 -21.52 12.14
CA GLU A 255 -1.87 -22.35 12.96
C GLU A 255 -1.11 -23.53 13.61
N ASN A 256 -0.11 -24.08 12.90
CA ASN A 256 0.71 -25.19 13.41
C ASN A 256 1.97 -24.74 14.16
N ASP A 257 2.40 -23.48 14.00
CA ASP A 257 3.60 -22.90 14.63
C ASP A 257 3.27 -21.51 15.18
N HIS A 258 2.55 -21.50 16.30
CA HIS A 258 2.19 -20.29 17.04
C HIS A 258 2.76 -20.28 18.48
N GLN A 259 3.71 -21.16 18.79
CA GLN A 259 4.40 -21.11 20.07
C GLN A 259 5.16 -19.78 20.21
N ARG A 260 4.96 -19.10 21.33
CA ARG A 260 5.52 -17.76 21.56
C ARG A 260 7.04 -17.81 21.73
N ILE A 261 7.77 -17.76 20.62
CA ILE A 261 9.22 -17.67 20.58
C ILE A 261 9.63 -16.20 20.71
N LEU A 262 10.43 -15.88 21.73
CA LEU A 262 10.87 -14.51 22.02
C LEU A 262 11.48 -13.84 20.78
N GLY A 263 12.42 -14.50 20.10
CA GLY A 263 13.09 -13.95 18.91
C GLY A 263 12.13 -13.56 17.78
N LYS A 264 11.15 -14.41 17.43
CA LYS A 264 10.14 -14.11 16.39
C LYS A 264 9.31 -12.88 16.79
N HIS A 265 8.91 -12.81 18.05
CA HIS A 265 8.11 -11.71 18.60
C HIS A 265 8.88 -10.38 18.55
N GLU A 266 10.16 -10.40 18.94
CA GLU A 266 11.00 -9.20 18.93
C GLU A 266 11.24 -8.65 17.52
N GLU A 267 11.48 -9.51 16.53
CA GLU A 267 11.71 -9.08 15.14
C GLU A 267 10.50 -8.34 14.57
N ILE A 268 9.29 -8.86 14.78
CA ILE A 268 8.04 -8.23 14.34
C ILE A 268 7.82 -6.90 15.05
N GLN A 269 8.03 -6.84 16.37
CA GLN A 269 7.94 -5.59 17.13
C GLN A 269 8.97 -4.55 16.64
N LYS A 270 10.22 -4.96 16.40
CA LYS A 270 11.28 -4.06 15.89
C LYS A 270 10.90 -3.48 14.54
N LEU A 271 10.33 -4.29 13.64
CA LEU A 271 9.79 -3.81 12.37
C LEU A 271 8.71 -2.76 12.58
N LEU A 272 7.69 -3.06 13.40
CA LEU A 272 6.58 -2.13 13.63
C LEU A 272 7.07 -0.82 14.27
N CYS A 273 7.99 -0.88 15.23
CA CYS A 273 8.62 0.32 15.79
C CYS A 273 9.35 1.13 14.71
N GLN A 274 10.10 0.47 13.82
CA GLN A 274 10.83 1.15 12.74
C GLN A 274 9.89 1.83 11.74
N VAL A 275 8.81 1.16 11.36
CA VAL A 275 7.74 1.72 10.53
C VAL A 275 7.20 3.00 11.16
N LEU A 276 6.82 2.97 12.44
CA LEU A 276 6.20 4.11 13.12
C LEU A 276 7.17 5.28 13.31
N LYS A 277 8.46 5.00 13.51
CA LYS A 277 9.49 6.05 13.49
C LYS A 277 9.67 6.68 12.12
N ASN A 278 9.61 5.88 11.05
CA ASN A 278 9.66 6.43 9.70
C ASN A 278 8.41 7.27 9.41
N VAL A 279 7.23 6.86 9.88
CA VAL A 279 6.01 7.70 9.82
C VAL A 279 6.25 9.03 10.53
N ASP A 280 6.74 9.00 11.78
CA ASP A 280 7.01 10.22 12.56
C ASP A 280 8.02 11.14 11.85
N PHE A 281 9.09 10.58 11.30
CA PHE A 281 10.07 11.30 10.48
C PHE A 281 9.43 11.95 9.24
N CYS A 282 8.59 11.21 8.52
CA CYS A 282 7.86 11.75 7.35
C CYS A 282 6.85 12.84 7.72
N MET A 283 6.40 12.87 8.99
CA MET A 283 5.50 13.88 9.55
C MET A 283 6.25 15.10 10.13
N GLU A 284 7.57 15.17 9.99
CA GLU A 284 8.35 16.36 10.35
C GLU A 284 8.23 17.49 9.33
N LYS A 285 7.79 17.19 8.11
CA LYS A 285 7.51 18.20 7.08
C LYS A 285 6.00 18.36 6.95
N GLU A 286 5.56 19.59 6.73
CA GLU A 286 4.16 19.85 6.41
C GLU A 286 3.84 19.27 5.03
N ARG A 287 2.73 18.52 4.93
CA ARG A 287 2.33 17.82 3.72
C ARG A 287 1.03 18.41 3.16
N ASN A 288 1.06 18.82 1.89
CA ASN A 288 -0.16 19.19 1.18
C ASN A 288 -0.79 17.93 0.57
N ARG A 289 -1.71 17.33 1.32
CA ARG A 289 -2.33 16.03 1.00
C ARG A 289 -3.11 16.04 -0.31
N GLU A 290 -3.76 17.17 -0.63
CA GLU A 290 -4.52 17.32 -1.86
C GLU A 290 -3.61 17.40 -3.07
N HIS A 291 -2.56 18.21 -2.98
CA HIS A 291 -1.55 18.33 -4.03
C HIS A 291 -0.79 17.02 -4.25
N GLU A 292 -0.29 16.39 -3.18
CA GLU A 292 0.40 15.10 -3.24
C GLU A 292 -0.46 14.05 -3.94
N ARG A 293 -1.74 13.93 -3.56
CA ARG A 293 -2.67 13.02 -4.23
C ARG A 293 -2.82 13.34 -5.71
N GLY A 294 -2.98 14.60 -6.07
CA GLY A 294 -3.10 15.02 -7.46
C GLY A 294 -1.91 14.56 -8.31
N GLU A 295 -0.70 14.73 -7.78
CA GLU A 295 0.53 14.29 -8.45
C GLU A 295 0.66 12.76 -8.54
N ARG A 296 0.30 12.05 -7.46
CA ARG A 296 0.28 10.58 -7.44
C ARG A 296 -0.72 9.98 -8.42
N MET A 297 -1.92 10.55 -8.50
CA MET A 297 -2.95 10.15 -9.46
C MET A 297 -2.45 10.32 -10.90
N LYS A 298 -1.87 11.49 -11.23
CA LYS A 298 -1.28 11.75 -12.55
C LYS A 298 -0.18 10.73 -12.87
N PHE A 299 0.66 10.41 -11.88
CA PHE A 299 1.71 9.41 -12.03
C PHE A 299 1.14 8.03 -12.39
N VAL A 300 0.15 7.53 -11.63
CA VAL A 300 -0.47 6.22 -11.87
C VAL A 300 -1.16 6.17 -13.23
N ILE A 301 -1.96 7.19 -13.57
CA ILE A 301 -2.65 7.29 -14.87
C ILE A 301 -1.63 7.28 -16.02
N LYS A 302 -0.55 8.07 -15.90
CA LYS A 302 0.51 8.11 -16.90
C LYS A 302 1.17 6.75 -17.06
N TYR A 303 1.51 6.09 -15.95
CA TYR A 303 2.15 4.77 -15.98
C TYR A 303 1.27 3.72 -16.68
N ILE A 304 -0.03 3.65 -16.33
CA ILE A 304 -0.98 2.72 -16.94
C ILE A 304 -1.13 3.02 -18.44
N LYS A 305 -1.14 4.31 -18.83
CA LYS A 305 -1.19 4.71 -20.24
C LYS A 305 0.05 4.27 -21.01
N ASP A 306 1.23 4.54 -20.48
CA ASP A 306 2.50 4.19 -21.12
C ASP A 306 2.60 2.66 -21.30
N ALA A 307 2.08 1.86 -20.35
CA ALA A 307 2.00 0.42 -20.46
C ALA A 307 1.01 -0.08 -21.54
N ASP A 308 -0.13 0.61 -21.71
CA ASP A 308 -1.11 0.33 -22.76
C ASP A 308 -0.58 0.64 -24.16
N ASP A 309 0.03 1.82 -24.33
CA ASP A 309 0.66 2.25 -25.59
C ASP A 309 1.75 1.25 -26.03
N GLU A 310 2.56 0.76 -25.09
CA GLU A 310 3.58 -0.27 -25.38
C GLU A 310 2.99 -1.65 -25.73
N LYS A 311 1.87 -2.05 -25.12
CA LYS A 311 1.18 -3.32 -25.47
C LYS A 311 0.65 -3.24 -26.89
N LYS A 312 -0.10 -2.17 -27.22
CA LYS A 312 -0.65 -1.94 -28.56
C LYS A 312 0.44 -1.89 -29.63
N LYS A 313 1.58 -1.26 -29.32
CA LYS A 313 2.74 -1.24 -30.21
C LYS A 313 3.27 -2.65 -30.51
N ARG A 314 3.43 -3.49 -29.47
CA ARG A 314 3.91 -4.88 -29.65
C ARG A 314 2.92 -5.74 -30.44
N GLU A 315 1.63 -5.67 -30.11
CA GLU A 315 0.58 -6.39 -30.85
C GLU A 315 0.55 -5.98 -32.33
N TYR A 316 0.76 -4.71 -32.62
CA TYR A 316 0.88 -4.22 -33.98
C TYR A 316 2.12 -4.77 -34.70
N GLU A 317 3.29 -4.76 -34.04
CA GLU A 317 4.53 -5.31 -34.60
C GLU A 317 4.41 -6.82 -34.90
N GLU A 318 3.84 -7.61 -33.99
CA GLU A 318 3.58 -9.05 -34.17
C GLU A 318 2.57 -9.31 -35.31
N LYS A 319 1.52 -8.49 -35.41
CA LYS A 319 0.56 -8.55 -36.52
C LYS A 319 1.22 -8.21 -37.87
N MET A 320 2.14 -7.24 -37.89
CA MET A 320 2.90 -6.88 -39.08
C MET A 320 3.87 -8.00 -39.50
N GLU A 321 4.52 -8.66 -38.54
CA GLU A 321 5.43 -9.78 -38.81
C GLU A 321 4.67 -11.01 -39.34
N SER A 322 3.53 -11.35 -38.72
CA SER A 322 2.67 -12.47 -39.17
C SER A 322 2.00 -12.25 -40.53
N LEU A 323 1.75 -11.00 -40.92
CA LEU A 323 1.22 -10.65 -42.25
C LEU A 323 2.28 -10.70 -43.38
N GLY A 324 3.55 -11.01 -43.06
CA GLY A 324 4.59 -11.38 -44.02
C GLY A 324 4.86 -10.34 -45.11
N ASN A 325 5.79 -9.41 -44.87
CA ASN A 325 6.36 -8.50 -45.89
C ASN A 325 5.37 -7.74 -46.81
N LEU A 326 4.09 -7.64 -46.47
CA LEU A 326 3.12 -6.79 -47.19
C LEU A 326 3.29 -5.32 -46.73
N ARG A 327 4.16 -4.60 -47.44
CA ARG A 327 4.37 -3.14 -47.47
C ARG A 327 3.98 -2.37 -46.17
N PRO A 328 4.91 -2.22 -45.21
CA PRO A 328 4.70 -1.54 -43.93
C PRO A 328 4.13 -0.11 -44.00
N HIS A 329 4.35 0.61 -45.12
CA HIS A 329 3.94 2.00 -45.28
C HIS A 329 2.44 2.22 -45.52
N LEU A 330 1.70 1.22 -46.00
CA LEU A 330 0.25 1.34 -46.25
C LEU A 330 -0.57 1.12 -44.97
N LEU A 331 -0.10 0.25 -44.07
CA LEU A 331 -0.79 -0.09 -42.83
C LEU A 331 -0.63 0.98 -41.74
N TYR A 332 0.54 1.63 -41.63
CA TYR A 332 0.77 2.69 -40.64
C TYR A 332 -0.12 3.92 -40.86
N ARG A 333 -0.44 4.26 -42.13
CA ARG A 333 -1.40 5.32 -42.46
C ARG A 333 -2.83 4.97 -42.09
N GLN A 334 -3.22 3.70 -42.20
CA GLN A 334 -4.55 3.24 -41.78
C GLN A 334 -4.71 3.29 -40.26
N PHE A 335 -3.66 2.94 -39.50
CA PHE A 335 -3.69 3.00 -38.04
C PHE A 335 -3.78 4.45 -37.52
N GLN A 336 -2.95 5.37 -38.02
CA GLN A 336 -3.06 6.79 -37.66
C GLN A 336 -4.38 7.45 -38.09
N ALA A 337 -5.10 6.85 -39.05
CA ALA A 337 -6.44 7.29 -39.45
C ALA A 337 -7.52 6.73 -38.51
N ALA A 338 -7.37 5.48 -38.03
CA ALA A 338 -8.28 4.87 -37.06
C ALA A 338 -8.26 5.58 -35.70
N ASP A 339 -7.07 5.89 -35.16
CA ASP A 339 -6.93 6.66 -33.91
C ASP A 339 -7.55 8.07 -34.01
N ARG A 340 -7.48 8.69 -35.20
CA ARG A 340 -8.11 9.99 -35.46
C ARG A 340 -9.64 9.91 -35.54
N HIS A 341 -10.19 8.81 -36.02
CA HIS A 341 -11.64 8.60 -36.07
C HIS A 341 -12.24 8.28 -34.69
N GLU A 342 -11.55 7.51 -33.84
CA GLU A 342 -12.00 7.26 -32.47
C GLU A 342 -11.97 8.52 -31.59
N GLY A 343 -10.98 9.40 -31.79
CA GLY A 343 -10.93 10.71 -31.12
C GLY A 343 -12.02 11.69 -31.57
N SER A 344 -12.55 11.54 -32.80
CA SER A 344 -13.59 12.41 -33.36
C SER A 344 -15.00 12.04 -32.90
N ASN A 345 -15.29 10.75 -32.68
CA ASN A 345 -16.62 10.30 -32.24
C ASN A 345 -16.92 10.61 -30.76
N ARG A 346 -15.92 10.94 -29.94
CA ARG A 346 -16.13 11.38 -28.54
C ARG A 346 -16.45 12.87 -28.38
N LYS A 347 -16.37 13.69 -29.43
CA LYS A 347 -16.74 15.12 -29.39
C LYS A 347 -18.18 15.40 -29.87
N GLY A 348 -18.95 14.37 -30.19
CA GLY A 348 -20.27 14.49 -30.82
C GLY A 348 -21.46 14.13 -29.92
N THR A 349 -21.41 14.36 -28.61
CA THR A 349 -22.61 14.22 -27.76
C THR A 349 -22.55 15.15 -26.54
N VAL A 350 -22.59 16.45 -26.81
CA VAL A 350 -23.13 17.44 -25.85
C VAL A 350 -24.27 18.13 -26.59
N VAL A 351 -25.44 17.48 -26.58
CA VAL A 351 -26.71 18.13 -26.90
C VAL A 351 -27.15 18.80 -25.62
N GLY A 352 -27.28 20.13 -25.69
CA GLY A 352 -27.65 20.96 -24.57
C GLY A 352 -29.08 20.72 -24.11
N ASP A 353 -29.28 20.93 -22.82
CA ASP A 353 -30.58 21.30 -22.26
C ASP A 353 -30.35 22.50 -21.35
N GLU A 354 -30.35 23.68 -21.97
CA GLU A 354 -30.57 24.94 -21.25
C GLU A 354 -32.06 25.02 -20.92
N SER A 355 -32.43 24.58 -19.72
CA SER A 355 -33.70 24.96 -19.12
C SER A 355 -33.48 25.97 -17.99
N THR A 356 -33.99 27.14 -18.29
CA THR A 356 -34.12 28.34 -17.48
C THR A 356 -34.79 28.05 -16.13
N CYS A 357 -34.19 28.50 -15.04
CA CYS A 357 -34.95 28.88 -13.84
C CYS A 357 -34.23 30.01 -13.10
N ALA A 358 -34.65 31.23 -13.41
CA ALA A 358 -34.59 32.34 -12.48
C ALA A 358 -35.80 32.22 -11.54
N ILE A 359 -35.61 32.47 -10.24
CA ILE A 359 -36.40 33.36 -9.35
C ILE A 359 -36.09 33.02 -7.88
N MET A 360 -35.71 34.09 -7.15
CA MET A 360 -35.59 34.31 -5.68
C MET A 360 -34.44 33.67 -4.89
#